data_AF-A0A318IJD5-F1
#
_entry.id   AF-A0A318IJD5-F1
#
_cell.length_a   1.000
_cell.length_b   1.000
_cell.length_c   1.000
_cell.angle_alpha   90.00
_cell.angle_beta   90.00
_cell.angle_gamma   90.00
#
_symmetry.space_group_name_H-M   'P 1'
#
loop_
_entity.id
_entity.type
_entity.pdbx_description
1 polymer ?
#
loop_
_entity_poly.entity_id
_entity_poly.type
_entity_poly.pdbx_seq_one_letter_code
_entity_poly.pdbx_strand_id
1 'polypeptide(L)'
;MRIKEDIPILGKVTVNFLDLSAKLYQHYIDINEIDRQKNTAHLGLISHAFKNSNHSRFDYLILQCVISELIENSFKGTTNAQGNITINGKKHFGNDVIKTWILLSNFGHCKNTIGDEKTILLHCIQNKTYKRKLLNCVKDARLKKWSEEVIDSFDYISFHHIISFIRIYKTFTRRVARQNELFNAYKLLLLPEEENEQIASSIQISQLKNLYYILRDISMISLDSRNSSLPFNLDILSTVLSLDSFEHKYQNKRISIILEPLISILCDNLYLNIKSQTHQRSYEVNASKIIGTDVIKSLNIALEKGLYNPTVCNLRHFLRIQLNKKNMVFEEISNATRQILTVKKGITGVEASMDLNPFSEERVIDFYTADNFKVKYFSTFIYNIGNIILEQIIGTAKNEFNKTKKINEIIDENLNVLPISEAQKIDFKKPIKEHIRSNIKKALLTKNLPIFKNILWAVLRYHLNEKYHFDINNHNFGKYDYFGVKVAGLNPLKENLDKAIASEKDIDRKHELNQLKKSAYRKFDGTVLICLSRIKIYNYSLAPDKRIVTDIDGVVLKFNHKELILELHEGKNTAKPVKDAIKDINAKLFKTIDKKIKGVKIKEVPNYGAKIYIRHKK
;
A
#
# COMPACT_ATOMS: atom_id res chain seq x y z
N MET A 1 -17.19 36.71 -9.88
CA MET A 1 -18.42 35.98 -9.50
C MET A 1 -18.31 35.54 -8.05
N ARG A 2 -19.32 35.78 -7.22
CA ARG A 2 -19.31 35.47 -5.78
C ARG A 2 -20.38 34.44 -5.48
N ILE A 3 -20.01 33.39 -4.74
CA ILE A 3 -20.94 32.34 -4.27
C ILE A 3 -20.94 32.28 -2.75
N LYS A 4 -22.01 31.71 -2.20
CA LYS A 4 -22.13 31.40 -0.77
C LYS A 4 -22.41 29.91 -0.64
N GLU A 5 -21.66 29.23 0.20
CA GLU A 5 -21.80 27.79 0.45
C GLU A 5 -21.73 27.54 1.96
N ASP A 6 -22.25 26.40 2.38
CA ASP A 6 -22.16 25.93 3.76
C ASP A 6 -21.21 24.74 3.83
N ILE A 7 -20.10 24.90 4.55
CA ILE A 7 -19.12 23.84 4.76
C ILE A 7 -19.23 23.38 6.21
N PRO A 8 -19.48 22.09 6.50
CA PRO A 8 -19.69 21.60 7.88
C PRO A 8 -18.62 22.00 8.90
N ILE A 9 -17.38 22.23 8.44
CA ILE A 9 -16.24 22.59 9.29
C ILE A 9 -16.15 24.11 9.56
N LEU A 10 -16.60 24.94 8.63
CA LEU A 10 -16.42 26.39 8.64
C LEU A 10 -17.74 27.18 8.72
N GLY A 11 -18.88 26.50 8.61
CA GLY A 11 -20.20 27.11 8.44
C GLY A 11 -20.36 27.82 7.10
N LYS A 12 -21.12 28.92 7.10
CA LYS A 12 -21.38 29.72 5.90
C LYS A 12 -20.15 30.49 5.45
N VAL A 13 -19.65 30.15 4.27
CA VAL A 13 -18.47 30.76 3.65
C VAL A 13 -18.86 31.50 2.37
N THR A 14 -18.07 32.51 2.03
CA THR A 14 -18.12 33.17 0.72
C THR A 14 -16.90 32.71 -0.09
N VAL A 15 -17.10 32.42 -1.37
CA VAL A 15 -15.99 32.25 -2.32
C VAL A 15 -16.15 33.20 -3.50
N ASN A 16 -15.08 33.91 -3.82
CA ASN A 16 -14.93 34.88 -4.89
C ASN A 16 -14.08 34.28 -6.02
N PHE A 17 -14.70 33.99 -7.15
CA PHE A 17 -14.01 33.61 -8.37
C PHE A 17 -13.77 34.85 -9.23
N LEU A 18 -12.57 34.99 -9.79
CA LEU A 18 -12.16 36.12 -10.62
C LEU A 18 -11.87 35.65 -12.05
N ASP A 19 -11.78 36.57 -13.01
CA ASP A 19 -11.32 36.37 -14.38
C ASP A 19 -11.41 34.93 -14.96
N LEU A 20 -10.35 34.13 -14.83
CA LEU A 20 -10.27 32.78 -15.41
C LEU A 20 -11.08 31.77 -14.60
N SER A 21 -10.95 31.78 -13.27
CA SER A 21 -11.67 30.87 -12.39
C SER A 21 -13.19 31.12 -12.42
N ALA A 22 -13.63 32.37 -12.58
CA ALA A 22 -15.03 32.75 -12.73
C ALA A 22 -15.61 32.21 -14.03
N LYS A 23 -14.88 32.36 -15.14
CA LYS A 23 -15.30 31.78 -16.42
C LYS A 23 -15.41 30.26 -16.31
N LEU A 24 -14.42 29.60 -15.73
CA LEU A 24 -14.42 28.14 -15.58
C LEU A 24 -15.53 27.65 -14.66
N TYR A 25 -15.79 28.33 -13.55
CA TYR A 25 -16.91 28.02 -12.67
C TYR A 25 -18.26 28.27 -13.35
N GLN A 26 -18.41 29.33 -14.15
CA GLN A 26 -19.62 29.51 -14.96
C GLN A 26 -19.82 28.33 -15.91
N HIS A 27 -18.75 27.83 -16.53
CA HIS A 27 -18.84 26.63 -17.36
C HIS A 27 -19.26 25.39 -16.56
N TYR A 28 -18.80 25.26 -15.31
CA TYR A 28 -19.26 24.20 -14.40
C TYR A 28 -20.77 24.24 -14.20
N ILE A 29 -21.36 25.43 -14.03
CA ILE A 29 -22.81 25.61 -13.95
C ILE A 29 -23.45 25.16 -15.27
N ASP A 30 -22.95 25.67 -16.40
CA ASP A 30 -23.53 25.44 -17.74
C ASP A 30 -23.63 23.95 -18.12
N ILE A 31 -22.72 23.10 -17.63
CA ILE A 31 -22.67 21.66 -17.94
C ILE A 31 -23.13 20.76 -16.79
N ASN A 32 -23.72 21.35 -15.75
CA ASN A 32 -24.13 20.67 -14.52
C ASN A 32 -23.01 19.88 -13.80
N GLU A 33 -21.79 20.41 -13.80
CA GLU A 33 -20.64 19.81 -13.11
C GLU A 33 -20.75 19.96 -11.59
N ILE A 34 -21.39 21.02 -11.10
CA ILE A 34 -21.59 21.25 -9.66
C ILE A 34 -22.43 20.12 -9.06
N ASP A 35 -23.60 19.81 -9.63
CA ASP A 35 -24.44 18.73 -9.12
C ASP A 35 -23.73 17.38 -9.23
N ARG A 36 -22.95 17.15 -10.29
CA ARG A 36 -22.14 15.95 -10.42
C ARG A 36 -21.17 15.81 -9.25
N GLN A 37 -20.45 16.87 -8.91
CA GLN A 37 -19.47 16.86 -7.82
C GLN A 37 -20.12 16.80 -6.43
N LYS A 38 -21.28 17.44 -6.22
CA LYS A 38 -22.07 17.29 -4.98
C LYS A 38 -22.54 15.85 -4.77
N ASN A 39 -22.84 15.14 -5.86
CA ASN A 39 -23.25 13.74 -5.84
C ASN A 39 -22.07 12.74 -5.95
N THR A 40 -20.82 13.20 -5.92
CA THR A 40 -19.63 12.33 -5.99
C THR A 40 -18.95 12.34 -4.64
N ALA A 41 -18.87 11.18 -3.97
CA ALA A 41 -18.17 11.05 -2.70
C ALA A 41 -16.66 11.32 -2.90
N HIS A 42 -16.06 12.19 -2.08
CA HIS A 42 -14.64 12.53 -2.19
C HIS A 42 -13.75 11.29 -2.08
N LEU A 43 -13.99 10.52 -1.02
CA LEU A 43 -13.30 9.28 -0.69
C LEU A 43 -13.75 8.07 -1.55
N GLY A 44 -14.71 8.26 -2.47
CA GLY A 44 -15.17 7.22 -3.38
C GLY A 44 -15.50 5.91 -2.66
N LEU A 45 -14.82 4.83 -3.04
CA LEU A 45 -15.01 3.49 -2.48
C LEU A 45 -14.69 3.37 -0.98
N ILE A 46 -13.85 4.23 -0.43
CA ILE A 46 -13.52 4.24 1.00
C ILE A 46 -14.75 4.61 1.84
N SER A 47 -15.62 5.51 1.34
CA SER A 47 -16.86 5.90 2.02
C SER A 47 -17.83 4.71 2.22
N HIS A 48 -17.74 3.70 1.35
CA HIS A 48 -18.51 2.46 1.50
C HIS A 48 -17.89 1.48 2.51
N ALA A 49 -16.57 1.50 2.66
CA ALA A 49 -15.86 0.75 3.71
C ALA A 49 -16.07 1.39 5.11
N PHE A 50 -16.18 2.72 5.16
CA PHE A 50 -16.38 3.52 6.37
C PHE A 50 -17.57 4.45 6.21
N LYS A 51 -18.75 3.99 6.65
CA LYS A 51 -20.03 4.69 6.43
C LYS A 51 -20.12 6.11 6.99
N ASN A 52 -19.26 6.49 7.92
CA ASN A 52 -19.22 7.84 8.50
C ASN A 52 -18.36 8.81 7.69
N SER A 53 -17.64 8.31 6.68
CA SER A 53 -16.69 9.07 5.88
C SER A 53 -17.31 9.64 4.60
N ASN A 54 -18.37 10.45 4.76
CA ASN A 54 -19.19 10.94 3.65
C ASN A 54 -19.12 12.47 3.54
N HIS A 55 -18.24 12.97 2.67
CA HIS A 55 -18.30 14.33 2.17
C HIS A 55 -18.15 14.30 0.65
N SER A 56 -18.70 15.30 -0.02
CA SER A 56 -18.70 15.37 -1.48
C SER A 56 -17.38 15.91 -2.01
N ARG A 57 -17.10 15.63 -3.29
CA ARG A 57 -15.99 16.28 -4.02
C ARG A 57 -16.16 17.79 -4.08
N PHE A 58 -17.40 18.27 -4.13
CA PHE A 58 -17.69 19.69 -4.12
C PHE A 58 -17.31 20.33 -2.78
N ASP A 59 -17.58 19.69 -1.64
CA ASP A 59 -17.19 20.20 -0.32
C ASP A 59 -15.67 20.37 -0.22
N TYR A 60 -14.93 19.37 -0.72
CA TYR A 60 -13.47 19.42 -0.80
C TYR A 60 -12.97 20.56 -1.70
N LEU A 61 -13.59 20.73 -2.87
CA LEU A 61 -13.26 21.81 -3.82
C LEU A 61 -13.49 23.19 -3.21
N ILE A 62 -14.65 23.44 -2.63
CA ILE A 62 -14.98 24.74 -2.03
C ILE A 62 -14.08 25.01 -0.84
N LEU A 63 -13.78 24.01 0.00
CA LEU A 63 -12.84 24.18 1.12
C LEU A 63 -11.47 24.67 0.65
N GLN A 64 -10.92 24.09 -0.43
CA GLN A 64 -9.68 24.54 -1.03
C GLN A 64 -9.75 26.00 -1.48
N CYS A 65 -10.86 26.41 -2.11
CA CYS A 65 -11.06 27.79 -2.53
C CYS A 65 -11.16 28.76 -1.35
N VAL A 66 -11.78 28.34 -0.24
CA VAL A 66 -11.87 29.14 1.00
C VAL A 66 -10.50 29.31 1.64
N ILE A 67 -9.72 28.23 1.77
CA ILE A 67 -8.36 28.30 2.32
C ILE A 67 -7.47 29.22 1.47
N SER A 68 -7.61 29.16 0.14
CA SER A 68 -6.93 30.10 -0.77
C SER A 68 -7.27 31.57 -0.47
N GLU A 69 -8.53 31.88 -0.13
CA GLU A 69 -8.92 33.24 0.28
C GLU A 69 -8.39 33.62 1.66
N LEU A 70 -8.38 32.69 2.61
CA LEU A 70 -7.86 32.93 3.94
C LEU A 70 -6.36 33.26 3.89
N ILE A 71 -5.60 32.52 3.09
CA ILE A 71 -4.16 32.78 2.88
C ILE A 71 -3.97 34.18 2.27
N GLU A 72 -4.65 34.48 1.17
CA GLU A 72 -4.49 35.78 0.51
C GLU A 72 -4.87 36.97 1.40
N ASN A 73 -5.93 36.83 2.20
CA ASN A 73 -6.37 37.90 3.11
C ASN A 73 -5.46 38.04 4.32
N SER A 74 -4.91 36.94 4.84
CA SER A 74 -4.06 36.94 6.04
C SER A 74 -2.64 37.44 5.74
N PHE A 75 -2.15 37.17 4.52
CA PHE A 75 -0.75 37.39 4.15
C PHE A 75 -0.56 38.44 3.07
N LYS A 76 -1.58 39.27 2.84
CA LYS A 76 -1.53 40.31 1.81
C LYS A 76 -0.30 41.21 1.99
N GLY A 77 0.59 41.21 0.99
CA GLY A 77 1.81 42.00 0.98
C GLY A 77 3.03 41.35 1.65
N THR A 78 2.93 40.10 2.12
CA THR A 78 4.08 39.29 2.58
C THR A 78 4.57 38.36 1.47
N THR A 79 5.68 37.64 1.72
CA THR A 79 6.21 36.62 0.79
C THR A 79 5.25 35.44 0.57
N ASN A 80 4.25 35.28 1.45
CA ASN A 80 3.25 34.22 1.40
C ASN A 80 1.92 34.67 0.80
N ALA A 81 1.85 35.94 0.36
CA ALA A 81 0.80 36.38 -0.54
C ALA A 81 0.86 35.62 -1.87
N GLN A 82 -0.30 35.39 -2.49
CA GLN A 82 -0.35 34.75 -3.79
C GLN A 82 0.08 35.71 -4.91
N GLY A 83 0.02 37.02 -4.67
CA GLY A 83 0.59 38.04 -5.53
C GLY A 83 0.00 38.05 -6.95
N ASN A 84 0.81 38.45 -7.93
CA ASN A 84 0.42 38.44 -9.34
C ASN A 84 1.46 37.69 -10.17
N ILE A 85 0.98 36.97 -11.19
CA ILE A 85 1.80 36.24 -12.15
C ILE A 85 1.47 36.68 -13.56
N THR A 86 2.48 36.81 -14.42
CA THR A 86 2.28 37.09 -15.84
C THR A 86 2.31 35.78 -16.62
N ILE A 87 1.18 35.43 -17.26
CA ILE A 87 1.03 34.22 -18.07
C ILE A 87 0.87 34.67 -19.52
N ASN A 88 1.81 34.28 -20.40
CA ASN A 88 1.84 34.69 -21.81
C ASN A 88 1.68 36.21 -22.01
N GLY A 89 2.38 37.02 -21.20
CA GLY A 89 2.33 38.48 -21.26
C GLY A 89 1.10 39.13 -20.60
N LYS A 90 0.11 38.36 -20.14
CA LYS A 90 -1.06 38.88 -19.42
C LYS A 90 -0.89 38.72 -17.91
N LYS A 91 -1.16 39.78 -17.15
CA LYS A 91 -1.12 39.75 -15.68
C LYS A 91 -2.38 39.06 -15.13
N HIS A 92 -2.19 38.12 -14.23
CA HIS A 92 -3.21 37.38 -13.51
C HIS A 92 -2.95 37.47 -12.01
N PHE A 93 -4.02 37.47 -11.22
CA PHE A 93 -3.93 37.38 -9.77
C PHE A 93 -3.65 35.94 -9.34
N GLY A 94 -2.73 35.71 -8.41
CA GLY A 94 -2.30 34.37 -7.99
C GLY A 94 -3.45 33.51 -7.45
N ASN A 95 -4.37 34.12 -6.66
CA ASN A 95 -5.58 33.45 -6.18
C ASN A 95 -6.48 32.93 -7.32
N ASP A 96 -6.59 33.70 -8.41
CA ASP A 96 -7.37 33.30 -9.57
C ASP A 96 -6.76 32.08 -10.27
N VAL A 97 -5.44 32.06 -10.38
CA VAL A 97 -4.69 30.93 -10.95
C VAL A 97 -4.84 29.68 -10.08
N ILE A 98 -4.67 29.80 -8.76
CA ILE A 98 -4.84 28.69 -7.83
C ILE A 98 -6.27 28.14 -7.85
N LYS A 99 -7.29 29.00 -7.84
CA LYS A 99 -8.69 28.56 -7.98
C LYS A 99 -8.98 27.91 -9.33
N THR A 100 -8.35 28.39 -10.40
CA THR A 100 -8.41 27.73 -11.70
C THR A 100 -7.80 26.33 -11.63
N TRP A 101 -6.65 26.15 -10.96
CA TRP A 101 -6.05 24.83 -10.75
C TRP A 101 -6.94 23.89 -9.92
N ILE A 102 -7.57 24.39 -8.85
CA ILE A 102 -8.53 23.65 -8.03
C ILE A 102 -9.72 23.14 -8.86
N LEU A 103 -10.28 24.01 -9.72
CA LEU A 103 -11.37 23.63 -10.61
C LEU A 103 -10.88 22.64 -11.69
N LEU A 104 -9.72 22.85 -12.28
CA LEU A 104 -9.21 21.95 -13.32
C LEU A 104 -8.90 20.55 -12.78
N SER A 105 -8.28 20.46 -11.60
CA SER A 105 -7.94 19.19 -10.94
C SER A 105 -9.20 18.41 -10.59
N ASN A 106 -10.24 19.03 -10.04
CA ASN A 106 -11.46 18.29 -9.72
C ASN A 106 -12.31 17.92 -10.95
N PHE A 107 -12.06 18.55 -12.11
CA PHE A 107 -12.82 18.28 -13.34
C PHE A 107 -12.63 16.86 -13.87
N GLY A 108 -11.59 16.14 -13.46
CA GLY A 108 -11.27 14.83 -14.01
C GLY A 108 -11.85 13.65 -13.26
N HIS A 109 -12.29 13.88 -12.01
CA HIS A 109 -12.62 12.78 -11.12
C HIS A 109 -13.89 12.04 -11.52
N CYS A 110 -13.82 10.72 -11.56
CA CYS A 110 -14.94 9.84 -11.90
C CYS A 110 -15.92 9.65 -10.72
N LYS A 111 -17.07 9.01 -10.97
CA LYS A 111 -18.16 8.84 -9.99
C LYS A 111 -17.70 8.12 -8.73
N ASN A 112 -16.86 7.09 -8.86
CA ASN A 112 -16.25 6.38 -7.73
C ASN A 112 -14.76 6.72 -7.55
N THR A 113 -14.34 7.89 -8.08
CA THR A 113 -13.01 8.49 -7.94
C THR A 113 -11.87 7.49 -8.24
N ILE A 114 -10.99 7.23 -7.27
CA ILE A 114 -9.84 6.32 -7.39
C ILE A 114 -10.29 4.91 -7.80
N GLY A 115 -11.50 4.49 -7.42
CA GLY A 115 -12.13 3.25 -7.86
C GLY A 115 -12.14 3.09 -9.38
N ASP A 116 -12.72 4.07 -10.07
CA ASP A 116 -12.83 4.07 -11.53
C ASP A 116 -11.49 4.38 -12.19
N GLU A 117 -10.79 5.40 -11.69
CA GLU A 117 -9.52 5.90 -12.23
C GLU A 117 -8.44 4.82 -12.23
N LYS A 118 -8.26 4.12 -11.10
CA LYS A 118 -7.29 3.01 -10.96
C LYS A 118 -7.69 1.81 -11.82
N THR A 119 -8.98 1.54 -12.01
CA THR A 119 -9.45 0.47 -12.91
C THR A 119 -9.08 0.76 -14.36
N ILE A 120 -9.32 1.99 -14.84
CA ILE A 120 -8.99 2.39 -16.22
C ILE A 120 -7.48 2.38 -16.41
N LEU A 121 -6.72 2.89 -15.44
CA LEU A 121 -5.26 2.87 -15.48
C LEU A 121 -4.71 1.43 -15.53
N LEU A 122 -5.24 0.52 -14.69
CA LEU A 122 -4.86 -0.89 -14.73
C LEU A 122 -5.16 -1.52 -16.10
N HIS A 123 -6.30 -1.17 -16.71
CA HIS A 123 -6.62 -1.61 -18.06
C HIS A 123 -5.62 -1.07 -19.10
N CYS A 124 -5.14 0.17 -18.97
CA CYS A 124 -4.08 0.72 -19.83
C CYS A 124 -2.78 -0.07 -19.72
N ILE A 125 -2.36 -0.46 -18.52
CA ILE A 125 -1.15 -1.27 -18.30
C ILE A 125 -1.26 -2.66 -18.93
N GLN A 126 -2.46 -3.25 -18.89
CA GLN A 126 -2.72 -4.59 -19.41
C GLN A 126 -3.00 -4.61 -20.92
N ASN A 127 -3.49 -3.50 -21.50
CA ASN A 127 -3.90 -3.39 -22.90
C ASN A 127 -3.22 -2.21 -23.60
N LYS A 128 -2.11 -2.50 -24.31
CA LYS A 128 -1.34 -1.51 -25.07
C LYS A 128 -2.18 -0.74 -26.10
N THR A 129 -3.16 -1.40 -26.73
CA THR A 129 -4.04 -0.76 -27.71
C THR A 129 -4.94 0.27 -27.05
N TYR A 130 -5.50 -0.06 -25.89
CA TYR A 130 -6.32 0.88 -25.12
C TYR A 130 -5.48 2.06 -24.62
N LYS A 131 -4.27 1.82 -24.07
CA LYS A 131 -3.31 2.87 -23.70
C LYS A 131 -3.09 3.85 -24.86
N ARG A 132 -2.76 3.34 -26.05
CA ARG A 132 -2.51 4.17 -27.24
C ARG A 132 -3.72 5.01 -27.63
N LYS A 133 -4.93 4.42 -27.60
CA LYS A 133 -6.18 5.14 -27.91
C LYS A 133 -6.44 6.26 -26.89
N LEU A 134 -6.23 6.00 -25.59
CA LEU A 134 -6.37 7.01 -24.54
C LEU A 134 -5.39 8.17 -24.75
N LEU A 135 -4.11 7.87 -24.95
CA LEU A 135 -3.08 8.91 -25.19
C LEU A 135 -3.35 9.71 -26.46
N ASN A 136 -3.93 9.11 -27.49
CA ASN A 136 -4.31 9.84 -28.71
C ASN A 136 -5.49 10.80 -28.51
N CYS A 137 -6.21 10.71 -27.39
CA CYS A 137 -7.21 11.71 -27.02
C CYS A 137 -6.58 12.99 -26.44
N VAL A 138 -5.30 12.95 -26.04
CA VAL A 138 -4.54 14.12 -25.58
C VAL A 138 -3.79 14.72 -26.77
N LYS A 139 -4.21 15.92 -27.19
CA LYS A 139 -3.68 16.57 -28.41
C LYS A 139 -2.39 17.35 -28.15
N ASP A 140 -2.24 17.95 -26.98
CA ASP A 140 -1.06 18.71 -26.61
C ASP A 140 0.14 17.76 -26.37
N ALA A 141 1.24 17.99 -27.10
CA ALA A 141 2.38 17.07 -27.09
C ALA A 141 3.07 16.95 -25.72
N ARG A 142 3.19 18.05 -24.97
CA ARG A 142 3.84 18.06 -23.66
C ARG A 142 2.96 17.35 -22.63
N LEU A 143 1.65 17.66 -22.62
CA LEU A 143 0.71 16.96 -21.74
C LEU A 143 0.52 15.48 -22.12
N LYS A 144 0.65 15.13 -23.41
CA LYS A 144 0.63 13.73 -23.85
C LYS A 144 1.83 12.95 -23.32
N LYS A 145 3.04 13.53 -23.38
CA LYS A 145 4.25 12.94 -22.79
C LYS A 145 4.08 12.74 -21.28
N TRP A 146 3.63 13.78 -20.57
CA TRP A 146 3.33 13.69 -19.13
C TRP A 146 2.27 12.62 -18.82
N SER A 147 1.21 12.53 -19.64
CA SER A 147 0.17 11.50 -19.48
C SER A 147 0.71 10.08 -19.67
N GLU A 148 1.69 9.90 -20.56
CA GLU A 148 2.36 8.62 -20.75
C GLU A 148 3.19 8.23 -19.52
N GLU A 149 3.94 9.18 -18.94
CA GLU A 149 4.70 8.99 -17.71
C GLU A 149 3.80 8.61 -16.52
N VAL A 150 2.65 9.27 -16.37
CA VAL A 150 1.64 8.94 -15.35
C VAL A 150 1.14 7.49 -15.52
N ILE A 151 0.89 7.06 -16.76
CA ILE A 151 0.42 5.69 -17.03
C ILE A 151 1.51 4.66 -16.76
N ASP A 152 2.74 4.92 -17.22
CA ASP A 152 3.85 3.98 -17.12
C ASP A 152 4.40 3.84 -15.70
N SER A 153 4.33 4.91 -14.90
CA SER A 153 4.64 4.89 -13.46
C SER A 153 3.50 4.34 -12.59
N PHE A 154 2.31 4.09 -13.16
CA PHE A 154 1.09 3.71 -12.45
C PHE A 154 0.64 4.72 -11.40
N ASP A 155 0.77 6.02 -11.70
CA ASP A 155 0.32 7.11 -10.83
C ASP A 155 -1.20 7.32 -10.95
N TYR A 156 -1.97 6.52 -10.22
CA TYR A 156 -3.43 6.65 -10.16
C TYR A 156 -3.89 7.94 -9.45
N ILE A 157 -3.03 8.58 -8.64
CA ILE A 157 -3.37 9.82 -7.94
C ILE A 157 -3.49 10.95 -8.97
N SER A 158 -2.57 10.99 -9.95
CA SER A 158 -2.56 12.00 -11.01
C SER A 158 -3.41 11.63 -12.23
N PHE A 159 -3.88 10.39 -12.35
CA PHE A 159 -4.59 9.90 -13.54
C PHE A 159 -5.84 10.72 -13.91
N HIS A 160 -6.56 11.25 -12.92
CA HIS A 160 -7.73 12.09 -13.14
C HIS A 160 -7.42 13.34 -13.99
N HIS A 161 -6.20 13.89 -13.94
CA HIS A 161 -5.81 15.04 -14.78
C HIS A 161 -5.87 14.69 -16.28
N ILE A 162 -5.52 13.45 -16.66
CA ILE A 162 -5.63 12.98 -18.04
C ILE A 162 -7.10 13.02 -18.50
N ILE A 163 -8.01 12.60 -17.61
CA ILE A 163 -9.45 12.66 -17.86
C ILE A 163 -9.91 14.13 -18.00
N SER A 164 -9.41 15.03 -17.15
CA SER A 164 -9.69 16.48 -17.28
C SER A 164 -9.31 17.00 -18.67
N PHE A 165 -8.15 16.62 -19.23
CA PHE A 165 -7.75 17.08 -20.56
C PHE A 165 -8.73 16.65 -21.64
N ILE A 166 -9.12 15.38 -21.63
CA ILE A 166 -10.08 14.81 -22.58
C ILE A 166 -11.43 15.52 -22.46
N ARG A 167 -11.86 15.79 -21.23
CA ARG A 167 -13.09 16.55 -20.98
C ARG A 167 -13.00 17.97 -21.52
N ILE A 168 -11.88 18.69 -21.32
CA ILE A 168 -11.69 20.04 -21.85
C ILE A 168 -11.81 20.03 -23.38
N TYR A 169 -11.16 19.10 -24.08
CA TYR A 169 -11.31 18.98 -25.54
C TYR A 169 -12.77 18.72 -25.98
N LYS A 170 -13.50 17.93 -25.20
CA LYS A 170 -14.90 17.55 -25.50
C LYS A 170 -15.90 18.67 -25.20
N THR A 171 -15.76 19.37 -24.08
CA THR A 171 -16.74 20.41 -23.67
C THR A 171 -16.47 21.76 -24.33
N PHE A 172 -15.22 22.04 -24.69
CA PHE A 172 -14.84 23.30 -25.33
C PHE A 172 -14.55 23.16 -26.83
N THR A 173 -15.02 22.12 -27.53
CA THR A 173 -14.56 21.73 -28.88
C THR A 173 -14.39 22.86 -29.89
N ARG A 174 -15.29 23.86 -29.91
CA ARG A 174 -15.24 25.01 -30.84
C ARG A 174 -14.57 26.27 -30.28
N ARG A 175 -14.19 26.27 -29.00
CA ARG A 175 -13.60 27.40 -28.26
C ARG A 175 -12.10 27.20 -28.08
N VAL A 176 -11.36 27.14 -29.18
CA VAL A 176 -9.91 26.81 -29.20
C VAL A 176 -9.08 27.77 -28.34
N ALA A 177 -9.33 29.08 -28.43
CA ALA A 177 -8.63 30.07 -27.61
C ALA A 177 -8.80 29.79 -26.10
N ARG A 178 -10.01 29.42 -25.67
CA ARG A 178 -10.32 29.09 -24.28
C ARG A 178 -9.72 27.75 -23.85
N GLN A 179 -9.68 26.76 -24.75
CA GLN A 179 -8.95 25.52 -24.49
C GLN A 179 -7.47 25.82 -24.23
N ASN A 180 -6.84 26.63 -25.09
CA ASN A 180 -5.43 26.99 -24.96
C ASN A 180 -5.15 27.77 -23.67
N GLU A 181 -6.02 28.71 -23.29
CA GLU A 181 -5.93 29.44 -22.01
C GLU A 181 -5.96 28.47 -20.82
N LEU A 182 -6.89 27.52 -20.79
CA LEU A 182 -6.99 26.52 -19.72
C LEU A 182 -5.80 25.55 -19.72
N PHE A 183 -5.36 25.07 -20.87
CA PHE A 183 -4.20 24.17 -20.95
C PHE A 183 -2.91 24.86 -20.53
N ASN A 184 -2.73 26.14 -20.85
CA ASN A 184 -1.57 26.91 -20.37
C ASN A 184 -1.58 27.01 -18.85
N ALA A 185 -2.72 27.37 -18.24
CA ALA A 185 -2.85 27.34 -16.78
C ALA A 185 -2.55 25.94 -16.21
N TYR A 186 -3.04 24.88 -16.84
CA TYR A 186 -2.83 23.52 -16.35
C TYR A 186 -1.37 23.04 -16.46
N LYS A 187 -0.68 23.39 -17.55
CA LYS A 187 0.76 23.11 -17.73
C LYS A 187 1.61 23.74 -16.64
N LEU A 188 1.26 24.96 -16.23
CA LEU A 188 1.93 25.62 -15.11
C LEU A 188 1.83 24.81 -13.81
N LEU A 189 0.75 24.05 -13.61
CA LEU A 189 0.62 23.17 -12.45
C LEU A 189 1.41 21.85 -12.61
N LEU A 190 1.23 21.17 -13.74
CA LEU A 190 1.62 19.76 -13.89
C LEU A 190 3.03 19.53 -14.40
N LEU A 191 3.55 20.44 -15.24
CA LEU A 191 4.86 20.27 -15.87
C LEU A 191 5.97 20.86 -14.99
N PRO A 192 7.22 20.35 -15.13
CA PRO A 192 8.38 20.94 -14.46
C PRO A 192 8.51 22.44 -14.73
N GLU A 193 9.10 23.17 -13.77
CA GLU A 193 9.16 24.64 -13.80
C GLU A 193 10.02 25.14 -14.97
N GLU A 194 11.09 24.42 -15.27
CA GLU A 194 12.03 24.70 -16.35
C GLU A 194 11.35 24.63 -17.73
N GLU A 195 10.37 23.73 -17.89
CA GLU A 195 9.63 23.65 -19.15
C GLU A 195 8.60 24.78 -19.31
N ASN A 196 8.32 25.54 -18.24
CA ASN A 196 7.29 26.57 -18.20
C ASN A 196 7.84 28.00 -18.23
N GLU A 197 9.16 28.17 -18.32
CA GLU A 197 9.82 29.49 -18.36
C GLU A 197 9.31 30.38 -19.51
N GLN A 198 8.91 29.75 -20.63
CA GLN A 198 8.32 30.47 -21.77
C GLN A 198 6.89 30.98 -21.51
N ILE A 199 6.19 30.42 -20.50
CA ILE A 199 4.79 30.73 -20.18
C ILE A 199 4.71 31.75 -19.03
N ALA A 200 5.50 31.56 -17.97
CA ALA A 200 5.55 32.44 -16.81
C ALA A 200 6.86 32.28 -16.01
N SER A 201 7.11 33.18 -15.05
CA SER A 201 8.30 33.15 -14.18
C SER A 201 8.35 31.89 -13.31
N SER A 202 9.46 31.14 -13.38
CA SER A 202 9.68 29.89 -12.62
C SER A 202 9.52 30.08 -11.11
N ILE A 203 10.08 31.17 -10.56
CA ILE A 203 9.99 31.48 -9.12
C ILE A 203 8.53 31.67 -8.69
N GLN A 204 7.76 32.46 -9.45
CA GLN A 204 6.35 32.72 -9.14
C GLN A 204 5.50 31.44 -9.28
N ILE A 205 5.79 30.63 -10.30
CA ILE A 205 5.15 29.32 -10.48
C ILE A 205 5.42 28.42 -9.26
N SER A 206 6.68 28.35 -8.81
CA SER A 206 7.08 27.51 -7.68
C SER A 206 6.36 27.93 -6.40
N GLN A 207 6.28 29.24 -6.13
CA GLN A 207 5.54 29.80 -4.99
C GLN A 207 4.06 29.40 -5.03
N LEU A 208 3.38 29.63 -6.16
CA LEU A 208 1.97 29.28 -6.31
C LEU A 208 1.72 27.77 -6.21
N LYS A 209 2.60 26.94 -6.78
CA LYS A 209 2.53 25.47 -6.66
C LYS A 209 2.64 25.04 -5.20
N ASN A 210 3.60 25.59 -4.46
CA ASN A 210 3.79 25.27 -3.05
C ASN A 210 2.54 25.61 -2.24
N LEU A 211 1.97 26.81 -2.42
CA LEU A 211 0.72 27.20 -1.77
C LEU A 211 -0.45 26.27 -2.17
N TYR A 212 -0.53 25.89 -3.44
CA TYR A 212 -1.52 24.93 -3.93
C TYR A 212 -1.38 23.54 -3.29
N TYR A 213 -0.17 23.04 -3.05
CA TYR A 213 0.01 21.76 -2.35
C TYR A 213 -0.34 21.88 -0.86
N ILE A 214 0.08 22.97 -0.21
CA ILE A 214 -0.22 23.21 1.21
C ILE A 214 -1.74 23.28 1.45
N LEU A 215 -2.49 24.02 0.62
CA LEU A 215 -3.94 24.10 0.78
C LEU A 215 -4.62 22.75 0.55
N ARG A 216 -4.07 21.89 -0.32
CA ARG A 216 -4.61 20.54 -0.56
C ARG A 216 -4.39 19.66 0.65
N ASP A 217 -3.22 19.72 1.24
CA ASP A 217 -2.86 18.97 2.46
C ASP A 217 -3.73 19.39 3.63
N ILE A 218 -3.88 20.70 3.88
CA ILE A 218 -4.76 21.23 4.92
C ILE A 218 -6.21 20.78 4.68
N SER A 219 -6.70 20.85 3.44
CA SER A 219 -8.07 20.44 3.10
C SER A 219 -8.30 18.95 3.35
N MET A 220 -7.36 18.11 2.90
CA MET A 220 -7.41 16.66 3.03
C MET A 220 -7.38 16.26 4.50
N ILE A 221 -6.42 16.79 5.27
CA ILE A 221 -6.33 16.52 6.71
C ILE A 221 -7.62 16.95 7.39
N SER A 222 -8.12 18.17 7.13
CA SER A 222 -9.27 18.72 7.85
C SER A 222 -10.57 17.94 7.59
N LEU A 223 -10.85 17.58 6.34
CA LEU A 223 -12.06 16.86 5.97
C LEU A 223 -11.96 15.36 6.27
N ASP A 224 -10.86 14.71 5.89
CA ASP A 224 -10.76 13.26 6.00
C ASP A 224 -10.61 12.82 7.45
N SER A 225 -9.83 13.55 8.27
CA SER A 225 -9.66 13.19 9.69
C SER A 225 -10.97 13.30 10.47
N ARG A 226 -11.72 14.39 10.29
CA ARG A 226 -13.04 14.59 10.95
C ARG A 226 -14.08 13.57 10.52
N ASN A 227 -14.03 13.16 9.26
CA ASN A 227 -14.97 12.19 8.70
C ASN A 227 -14.48 10.74 8.89
N SER A 228 -13.33 10.51 9.52
CA SER A 228 -12.81 9.17 9.82
C SER A 228 -12.68 8.97 11.33
N SER A 229 -12.53 7.72 11.78
CA SER A 229 -12.37 7.41 13.21
C SER A 229 -10.94 7.67 13.70
N LEU A 230 -10.32 8.77 13.25
CA LEU A 230 -8.95 9.14 13.61
C LEU A 230 -8.92 10.06 14.84
N PRO A 231 -7.93 9.91 15.73
CA PRO A 231 -7.89 10.62 17.01
C PRO A 231 -7.30 12.04 16.90
N PHE A 232 -7.37 12.69 15.73
CA PHE A 232 -6.84 14.03 15.53
C PHE A 232 -7.71 14.82 14.56
N ASN A 233 -7.72 16.14 14.71
CA ASN A 233 -8.38 17.09 13.83
C ASN A 233 -7.47 18.31 13.64
N LEU A 234 -7.58 18.96 12.48
CA LEU A 234 -6.86 20.20 12.18
C LEU A 234 -7.80 21.40 12.35
N ASP A 235 -7.32 22.44 13.03
CA ASP A 235 -7.93 23.77 13.02
C ASP A 235 -7.38 24.56 11.83
N ILE A 236 -8.23 24.81 10.84
CA ILE A 236 -7.84 25.45 9.58
C ILE A 236 -7.34 26.88 9.82
N LEU A 237 -8.04 27.68 10.63
CA LEU A 237 -7.69 29.09 10.84
C LEU A 237 -6.36 29.19 11.59
N SER A 238 -6.22 28.45 12.68
CA SER A 238 -4.97 28.43 13.45
C SER A 238 -3.79 27.94 12.60
N THR A 239 -4.00 26.95 11.73
CA THR A 239 -2.96 26.43 10.82
C THR A 239 -2.58 27.47 9.77
N VAL A 240 -3.56 28.12 9.12
CA VAL A 240 -3.32 29.15 8.11
C VAL A 240 -2.58 30.33 8.72
N LEU A 241 -3.02 30.86 9.86
CA LEU A 241 -2.37 32.01 10.51
C LEU A 241 -0.94 31.71 10.95
N SER A 242 -0.63 30.45 11.21
CA SER A 242 0.72 30.06 11.64
C SER A 242 1.71 29.89 10.48
N LEU A 243 1.27 29.89 9.21
CA LEU A 243 2.12 29.64 8.03
C LEU A 243 3.37 30.54 8.02
N ASP A 244 3.21 31.86 8.16
CA ASP A 244 4.32 32.83 8.18
C ASP A 244 5.30 32.57 9.34
N SER A 245 4.77 32.27 10.53
CA SER A 245 5.61 32.00 11.70
C SER A 245 6.51 30.78 11.50
N PHE A 246 6.02 29.76 10.79
CA PHE A 246 6.77 28.55 10.51
C PHE A 246 7.84 28.78 9.47
N GLU A 247 7.53 29.46 8.37
CA GLU A 247 8.51 29.72 7.32
C GLU A 247 9.64 30.64 7.78
N HIS A 248 9.33 31.66 8.59
CA HIS A 248 10.35 32.54 9.17
C HIS A 248 11.21 31.85 10.24
N LYS A 249 10.63 30.97 11.08
CA LYS A 249 11.35 30.32 12.18
C LYS A 249 12.16 29.10 11.74
N TYR A 250 11.73 28.41 10.68
CA TYR A 250 12.35 27.17 10.21
C TYR A 250 13.01 27.32 8.84
N GLN A 251 13.54 28.52 8.53
CA GLN A 251 14.25 28.89 7.30
C GLN A 251 14.79 27.65 6.56
N ASN A 252 14.20 27.35 5.39
CA ASN A 252 14.46 26.19 4.50
C ASN A 252 13.63 24.92 4.71
N LYS A 253 12.68 24.83 5.65
CA LYS A 253 11.72 23.70 5.74
C LYS A 253 10.31 24.12 5.34
N ARG A 254 9.73 23.42 4.37
CA ARG A 254 8.34 23.60 3.91
C ARG A 254 7.38 23.16 5.01
N ILE A 255 6.29 23.90 5.23
CA ILE A 255 5.21 23.52 6.17
C ILE A 255 4.63 22.13 5.88
N SER A 256 4.72 21.66 4.63
CA SER A 256 4.37 20.30 4.24
C SER A 256 5.05 19.26 5.13
N ILE A 257 6.31 19.48 5.55
CA ILE A 257 7.06 18.56 6.43
C ILE A 257 6.37 18.37 7.80
N ILE A 258 5.67 19.39 8.29
CA ILE A 258 4.93 19.31 9.57
C ILE A 258 3.62 18.55 9.38
N LEU A 259 3.00 18.68 8.20
CA LEU A 259 1.75 18.01 7.86
C LEU A 259 1.97 16.55 7.44
N GLU A 260 3.14 16.21 6.89
CA GLU A 260 3.51 14.88 6.41
C GLU A 260 3.21 13.74 7.41
N PRO A 261 3.55 13.83 8.71
CA PRO A 261 3.16 12.81 9.68
C PRO A 261 1.65 12.59 9.78
N LEU A 262 0.85 13.66 9.76
CA LEU A 262 -0.62 13.57 9.83
C LEU A 262 -1.19 12.92 8.57
N ILE A 263 -0.65 13.28 7.41
CA ILE A 263 -1.03 12.66 6.13
C ILE A 263 -0.61 11.19 6.09
N SER A 264 0.59 10.85 6.57
CA SER A 264 1.06 9.47 6.65
C SER A 264 0.12 8.61 7.51
N ILE A 265 -0.33 9.14 8.65
CA ILE A 265 -1.32 8.46 9.51
C ILE A 265 -2.65 8.27 8.77
N LEU A 266 -3.14 9.29 8.06
CA LEU A 266 -4.33 9.18 7.20
C LEU A 266 -4.16 8.11 6.13
N CYS A 267 -3.03 8.12 5.42
CA CYS A 267 -2.68 7.11 4.43
C CYS A 267 -2.74 5.71 5.02
N ASP A 268 -2.08 5.45 6.15
CA ASP A 268 -2.02 4.11 6.73
C ASP A 268 -3.36 3.62 7.27
N ASN A 269 -4.12 4.50 7.92
CA ASN A 269 -5.32 4.12 8.67
C ASN A 269 -6.62 4.21 7.88
N LEU A 270 -6.69 5.07 6.86
CA LEU A 270 -7.87 5.27 6.02
C LEU A 270 -7.67 4.72 4.61
N TYR A 271 -6.69 5.25 3.87
CA TYR A 271 -6.50 4.93 2.46
C TYR A 271 -5.96 3.51 2.23
N LEU A 272 -4.94 3.13 2.98
CA LEU A 272 -4.29 1.82 2.95
C LEU A 272 -4.91 0.85 3.95
N ASN A 273 -6.02 1.19 4.61
CA ASN A 273 -6.72 0.26 5.48
C ASN A 273 -7.09 -1.03 4.74
N ILE A 274 -6.98 -2.19 5.38
CA ILE A 274 -7.34 -3.49 4.78
C ILE A 274 -8.76 -3.46 4.22
N LYS A 275 -9.72 -2.84 4.92
CA LYS A 275 -11.11 -2.75 4.45
C LYS A 275 -11.22 -1.92 3.18
N SER A 276 -10.63 -0.73 3.16
CA SER A 276 -10.56 0.15 1.98
C SER A 276 -9.95 -0.57 0.78
N GLN A 277 -8.80 -1.20 0.98
CA GLN A 277 -8.06 -1.88 -0.07
C GLN A 277 -8.79 -3.11 -0.62
N THR A 278 -9.44 -3.88 0.27
CA THR A 278 -10.28 -5.02 -0.13
C THR A 278 -11.45 -4.57 -1.00
N HIS A 279 -12.12 -3.48 -0.59
CA HIS A 279 -13.27 -2.94 -1.28
C HIS A 279 -12.89 -2.36 -2.65
N GLN A 280 -11.82 -1.55 -2.68
CA GLN A 280 -11.20 -1.01 -3.89
C GLN A 280 -10.83 -2.13 -4.87
N ARG A 281 -10.12 -3.17 -4.41
CA ARG A 281 -9.70 -4.26 -5.29
C ARG A 281 -10.87 -5.10 -5.80
N SER A 282 -11.88 -5.33 -4.96
CA SER A 282 -13.10 -6.03 -5.37
C SER A 282 -13.82 -5.26 -6.48
N TYR A 283 -13.91 -3.94 -6.34
CA TYR A 283 -14.48 -3.07 -7.37
C TYR A 283 -13.70 -3.16 -8.68
N GLU A 284 -12.37 -2.97 -8.65
CA GLU A 284 -11.51 -3.01 -9.84
C GLU A 284 -11.69 -4.29 -10.67
N VAL A 285 -11.73 -5.44 -9.99
CA VAL A 285 -11.87 -6.75 -10.64
C VAL A 285 -13.21 -6.87 -11.36
N ASN A 286 -14.28 -6.32 -10.80
CA ASN A 286 -15.60 -6.38 -11.43
C ASN A 286 -15.78 -5.29 -12.49
N ALA A 287 -15.33 -4.07 -12.22
CA ALA A 287 -15.34 -2.93 -13.13
C ALA A 287 -14.52 -3.19 -14.41
N SER A 288 -13.40 -3.91 -14.30
CA SER A 288 -12.57 -4.26 -15.46
C SER A 288 -13.31 -5.04 -16.55
N LYS A 289 -14.38 -5.78 -16.19
CA LYS A 289 -15.21 -6.56 -17.12
C LYS A 289 -16.13 -5.68 -17.99
N ILE A 290 -16.34 -4.43 -17.58
CA ILE A 290 -17.23 -3.47 -18.25
C ILE A 290 -16.46 -2.59 -19.23
N ILE A 291 -15.15 -2.41 -19.01
CA ILE A 291 -14.28 -1.63 -19.90
C ILE A 291 -14.18 -2.32 -21.26
N GLY A 292 -14.67 -1.66 -22.29
CA GLY A 292 -14.58 -2.10 -23.69
C GLY A 292 -13.35 -1.56 -24.41
N THR A 293 -13.34 -1.67 -25.73
CA THR A 293 -12.24 -1.15 -26.58
C THR A 293 -12.39 0.34 -26.96
N ASP A 294 -13.54 0.93 -26.65
CA ASP A 294 -13.86 2.35 -26.85
C ASP A 294 -13.56 3.13 -25.56
N VAL A 295 -12.54 3.98 -25.65
CA VAL A 295 -12.07 4.81 -24.55
C VAL A 295 -13.11 5.84 -24.13
N ILE A 296 -13.71 6.55 -25.08
CA ILE A 296 -14.63 7.65 -24.78
C ILE A 296 -15.89 7.13 -24.13
N LYS A 297 -16.42 6.01 -24.63
CA LYS A 297 -17.56 5.33 -24.02
C LYS A 297 -17.24 4.90 -22.58
N SER A 298 -16.07 4.30 -22.35
CA SER A 298 -15.65 3.84 -21.01
C SER A 298 -15.49 5.00 -20.03
N LEU A 299 -14.90 6.13 -20.47
CA LEU A 299 -14.76 7.33 -19.65
C LEU A 299 -16.11 7.98 -19.31
N ASN A 300 -17.05 8.06 -20.26
CA ASN A 300 -18.37 8.62 -19.99
C ASN A 300 -19.13 7.77 -18.94
N ILE A 301 -19.06 6.44 -19.05
CA ILE A 301 -19.67 5.53 -18.05
C ILE A 301 -19.05 5.79 -16.66
N ALA A 302 -17.72 5.85 -16.58
CA ALA A 302 -17.01 6.12 -15.32
C ALA A 302 -17.37 7.48 -14.71
N LEU A 303 -17.52 8.52 -15.52
CA LEU A 303 -17.85 9.88 -15.07
C LEU A 303 -19.30 10.01 -14.57
N GLU A 304 -20.25 9.39 -15.27
CA GLU A 304 -21.68 9.57 -15.02
C GLU A 304 -22.24 8.56 -14.01
N LYS A 305 -21.93 7.27 -14.20
CA LYS A 305 -22.56 6.16 -13.47
C LYS A 305 -21.59 5.42 -12.55
N GLY A 306 -20.30 5.54 -12.82
CA GLY A 306 -19.28 4.64 -12.27
C GLY A 306 -19.23 3.33 -13.07
N LEU A 307 -18.06 2.68 -13.07
CA LEU A 307 -17.84 1.46 -13.82
C LEU A 307 -18.51 0.22 -13.23
N TYR A 308 -18.83 0.18 -11.94
CA TYR A 308 -19.49 -0.95 -11.28
C TYR A 308 -20.29 -0.51 -10.04
N ASN A 309 -21.01 -1.44 -9.40
CA ASN A 309 -21.69 -1.18 -8.15
C ASN A 309 -20.67 -1.02 -7.00
N PRO A 310 -20.56 0.16 -6.36
CA PRO A 310 -19.58 0.43 -5.34
C PRO A 310 -19.93 -0.19 -3.97
N THR A 311 -21.05 -0.89 -3.83
CA THR A 311 -21.44 -1.56 -2.57
C THR A 311 -21.04 -3.04 -2.52
N VAL A 312 -20.66 -3.63 -3.66
CA VAL A 312 -20.40 -5.07 -3.78
C VAL A 312 -18.93 -5.39 -3.46
N CYS A 313 -18.71 -6.19 -2.42
CA CYS A 313 -17.38 -6.69 -2.03
C CYS A 313 -17.35 -8.23 -2.02
N ASN A 314 -16.75 -8.83 -3.05
CA ASN A 314 -16.69 -10.30 -3.23
C ASN A 314 -15.29 -10.87 -2.92
N LEU A 315 -14.40 -10.03 -2.39
CA LEU A 315 -13.06 -10.41 -1.97
C LEU A 315 -12.96 -10.43 -0.45
N ARG A 316 -12.15 -11.35 0.05
CA ARG A 316 -11.76 -11.46 1.45
C ARG A 316 -10.25 -11.31 1.54
N HIS A 317 -9.80 -10.43 2.42
CA HIS A 317 -8.38 -10.27 2.70
C HIS A 317 -7.79 -11.58 3.25
N PHE A 318 -6.64 -11.98 2.72
CA PHE A 318 -5.92 -13.17 3.15
C PHE A 318 -4.61 -12.82 3.84
N LEU A 319 -3.78 -11.99 3.21
CA LEU A 319 -2.43 -11.68 3.68
C LEU A 319 -2.06 -10.25 3.28
N ARG A 320 -1.46 -9.50 4.22
CA ARG A 320 -0.78 -8.23 3.97
C ARG A 320 0.73 -8.38 4.15
N ILE A 321 1.48 -7.78 3.24
CA ILE A 321 2.93 -7.63 3.31
C ILE A 321 3.24 -6.14 3.24
N GLN A 322 4.10 -5.66 4.15
CA GLN A 322 4.62 -4.30 4.13
C GLN A 322 6.11 -4.34 3.83
N LEU A 323 6.54 -3.53 2.86
CA LEU A 323 7.91 -3.46 2.38
C LEU A 323 8.34 -2.01 2.23
N ASN A 324 9.43 -1.62 2.86
CA ASN A 324 10.05 -0.33 2.55
C ASN A 324 10.62 -0.36 1.12
N LYS A 325 10.36 0.71 0.33
CA LYS A 325 10.80 0.87 -1.06
C LYS A 325 12.29 0.55 -1.27
N LYS A 326 13.16 0.91 -0.32
CA LYS A 326 14.62 0.66 -0.38
C LYS A 326 15.01 -0.82 -0.39
N ASN A 327 14.09 -1.72 -0.04
CA ASN A 327 14.33 -3.16 0.05
C ASN A 327 13.76 -3.94 -1.15
N MET A 328 13.25 -3.25 -2.19
CA MET A 328 12.57 -3.89 -3.31
C MET A 328 13.45 -4.02 -4.55
N VAL A 329 13.13 -5.03 -5.39
CA VAL A 329 13.79 -5.25 -6.70
C VAL A 329 13.42 -4.19 -7.72
N PHE A 330 12.13 -3.81 -7.72
CA PHE A 330 11.55 -2.96 -8.76
C PHE A 330 11.32 -1.55 -8.21
N GLU A 331 12.05 -0.58 -8.74
CA GLU A 331 11.79 0.83 -8.46
C GLU A 331 10.44 1.25 -9.09
N GLU A 332 10.15 0.78 -10.31
CA GLU A 332 8.90 1.06 -11.00
C GLU A 332 7.70 0.25 -10.46
N ILE A 333 6.63 0.95 -10.08
CA ILE A 333 5.40 0.39 -9.52
C ILE A 333 4.68 -0.50 -10.54
N SER A 334 4.73 -0.17 -11.83
CA SER A 334 4.07 -0.93 -12.90
C SER A 334 4.63 -2.35 -13.03
N ASN A 335 5.95 -2.52 -12.98
CA ASN A 335 6.61 -3.82 -13.02
C ASN A 335 6.32 -4.65 -11.76
N ALA A 336 6.38 -4.02 -10.58
CA ALA A 336 5.98 -4.66 -9.33
C ALA A 336 4.50 -5.09 -9.36
N THR A 337 3.61 -4.28 -9.93
CA THR A 337 2.18 -4.61 -10.09
C THR A 337 1.98 -5.81 -11.00
N ARG A 338 2.71 -5.91 -12.13
CA ARG A 338 2.66 -7.10 -12.99
C ARG A 338 3.13 -8.35 -12.25
N GLN A 339 4.19 -8.22 -11.46
CA GLN A 339 4.75 -9.33 -10.69
C GLN A 339 3.76 -9.88 -9.66
N ILE A 340 3.11 -9.03 -8.85
CA ILE A 340 2.18 -9.52 -7.82
C ILE A 340 0.95 -10.20 -8.45
N LEU A 341 0.52 -9.76 -9.64
CA LEU A 341 -0.60 -10.37 -10.36
C LEU A 341 -0.29 -11.80 -10.83
N THR A 342 0.98 -12.21 -10.85
CA THR A 342 1.36 -13.62 -11.08
C THR A 342 0.85 -14.56 -10.00
N VAL A 343 0.34 -14.05 -8.87
CA VAL A 343 -0.34 -14.85 -7.86
C VAL A 343 -1.47 -15.70 -8.43
N LYS A 344 -2.09 -15.23 -9.52
CA LYS A 344 -3.21 -15.88 -10.23
C LYS A 344 -2.76 -17.01 -11.16
N LYS A 345 -1.46 -17.24 -11.35
CA LYS A 345 -0.93 -18.21 -12.31
C LYS A 345 -1.42 -19.63 -11.97
N GLY A 346 -2.23 -20.20 -12.87
CA GLY A 346 -2.74 -21.56 -12.79
C GLY A 346 -3.90 -21.77 -11.79
N ILE A 347 -4.48 -20.69 -11.24
CA ILE A 347 -5.57 -20.76 -10.25
C ILE A 347 -6.61 -19.66 -10.46
N THR A 348 -7.82 -19.88 -9.94
CA THR A 348 -8.92 -18.90 -10.00
C THR A 348 -9.42 -18.55 -8.59
N GLY A 349 -10.12 -17.43 -8.46
CA GLY A 349 -10.68 -17.00 -7.18
C GLY A 349 -9.65 -16.43 -6.21
N VAL A 350 -8.55 -15.88 -6.74
CA VAL A 350 -7.54 -15.14 -5.96
C VAL A 350 -7.20 -13.84 -6.67
N GLU A 351 -6.81 -12.84 -5.90
CA GLU A 351 -6.39 -11.53 -6.40
C GLU A 351 -5.22 -11.00 -5.57
N ALA A 352 -4.54 -9.99 -6.10
CA ALA A 352 -3.58 -9.18 -5.36
C ALA A 352 -3.72 -7.70 -5.73
N SER A 353 -3.35 -6.82 -4.80
CA SER A 353 -3.17 -5.39 -5.03
C SER A 353 -1.86 -4.92 -4.39
N MET A 354 -1.36 -3.79 -4.88
CA MET A 354 -0.24 -3.10 -4.27
C MET A 354 -0.47 -1.60 -4.32
N ASP A 355 -0.12 -0.95 -3.22
CA ASP A 355 -0.16 0.49 -3.05
C ASP A 355 1.08 0.97 -2.27
N LEU A 356 1.31 2.28 -2.27
CA LEU A 356 2.46 2.92 -1.66
C LEU A 356 1.95 4.06 -0.76
N ASN A 357 2.45 4.11 0.47
CA ASN A 357 2.41 5.35 1.23
C ASN A 357 3.60 6.22 0.77
N PRO A 358 3.35 7.36 0.10
CA PRO A 358 4.42 8.18 -0.47
C PRO A 358 5.26 8.88 0.61
N PHE A 359 4.77 8.96 1.86
CA PHE A 359 5.44 9.64 2.97
C PHE A 359 6.31 8.70 3.80
N SER A 360 5.84 7.48 4.08
CA SER A 360 6.64 6.46 4.76
C SER A 360 7.52 5.62 3.82
N GLU A 361 7.32 5.78 2.50
CA GLU A 361 7.89 4.94 1.44
C GLU A 361 7.57 3.43 1.61
N GLU A 362 6.53 3.10 2.37
CA GLU A 362 6.10 1.72 2.57
C GLU A 362 5.14 1.28 1.46
N ARG A 363 5.52 0.21 0.76
CA ARG A 363 4.62 -0.52 -0.14
C ARG A 363 3.83 -1.55 0.64
N VAL A 364 2.53 -1.54 0.43
CA VAL A 364 1.59 -2.51 0.97
C VAL A 364 1.19 -3.43 -0.17
N ILE A 365 1.39 -4.73 0.00
CA ILE A 365 0.93 -5.77 -0.93
C ILE A 365 -0.11 -6.59 -0.21
N ASP A 366 -1.32 -6.63 -0.76
CA ASP A 366 -2.43 -7.40 -0.23
C ASP A 366 -2.79 -8.55 -1.17
N PHE A 367 -3.08 -9.70 -0.58
CA PHE A 367 -3.56 -10.89 -1.27
C PHE A 367 -4.97 -11.22 -0.80
N TYR A 368 -5.80 -11.66 -1.72
CA TYR A 368 -7.22 -11.88 -1.48
C TYR A 368 -7.68 -13.24 -2.00
N THR A 369 -8.72 -13.79 -1.38
CA THR A 369 -9.52 -14.88 -1.91
C THR A 369 -10.91 -14.38 -2.25
N ALA A 370 -11.50 -14.89 -3.33
CA ALA A 370 -12.89 -14.64 -3.67
C ALA A 370 -13.78 -15.76 -3.12
N ASP A 371 -15.10 -15.55 -3.08
CA ASP A 371 -16.05 -16.56 -2.56
C ASP A 371 -16.03 -17.87 -3.37
N ASN A 372 -15.63 -17.83 -4.64
CA ASN A 372 -15.47 -19.01 -5.49
C ASN A 372 -14.09 -19.69 -5.38
N PHE A 373 -13.25 -19.29 -4.40
CA PHE A 373 -11.94 -19.89 -4.17
C PHE A 373 -12.07 -21.38 -3.79
N LYS A 374 -11.38 -22.24 -4.54
CA LYS A 374 -11.40 -23.69 -4.29
C LYS A 374 -10.19 -24.10 -3.46
N VAL A 375 -10.42 -24.84 -2.37
CA VAL A 375 -9.37 -25.32 -1.45
C VAL A 375 -8.23 -26.06 -2.16
N LYS A 376 -8.50 -26.78 -3.27
CA LYS A 376 -7.45 -27.44 -4.08
C LYS A 376 -6.39 -26.48 -4.63
N TYR A 377 -6.71 -25.19 -4.77
CA TYR A 377 -5.77 -24.17 -5.25
C TYR A 377 -4.92 -23.58 -4.12
N PHE A 378 -5.16 -23.94 -2.87
CA PHE A 378 -4.50 -23.32 -1.72
C PHE A 378 -3.00 -23.55 -1.69
N SER A 379 -2.52 -24.75 -2.02
CA SER A 379 -1.07 -25.01 -2.13
C SER A 379 -0.41 -24.13 -3.19
N THR A 380 -1.03 -24.02 -4.37
CA THR A 380 -0.52 -23.20 -5.48
C THR A 380 -0.59 -21.71 -5.15
N PHE A 381 -1.62 -21.26 -4.46
CA PHE A 381 -1.75 -19.86 -4.01
C PHE A 381 -0.62 -19.46 -3.06
N ILE A 382 -0.37 -20.25 -2.02
CA ILE A 382 0.74 -19.98 -1.07
C ILE A 382 2.10 -20.10 -1.76
N TYR A 383 2.27 -21.06 -2.66
CA TYR A 383 3.49 -21.18 -3.46
C TYR A 383 3.73 -19.93 -4.32
N ASN A 384 2.71 -19.42 -5.01
CA ASN A 384 2.84 -18.22 -5.83
C ASN A 384 3.17 -16.98 -4.97
N ILE A 385 2.56 -16.83 -3.79
CA ILE A 385 2.93 -15.80 -2.80
C ILE A 385 4.40 -15.95 -2.41
N GLY A 386 4.85 -17.18 -2.10
CA GLY A 386 6.23 -17.47 -1.76
C GLY A 386 7.23 -17.10 -2.85
N ASN A 387 6.89 -17.32 -4.12
CA ASN A 387 7.73 -16.91 -5.25
C ASN A 387 7.82 -15.38 -5.38
N ILE A 388 6.69 -14.66 -5.22
CA ILE A 388 6.69 -13.19 -5.23
C ILE A 388 7.62 -12.66 -4.14
N ILE A 389 7.59 -13.26 -2.94
CA ILE A 389 8.44 -12.86 -1.82
C ILE A 389 9.90 -13.23 -2.04
N LEU A 390 10.17 -14.39 -2.65
CA LEU A 390 11.54 -14.81 -2.96
C LEU A 390 12.26 -13.79 -3.84
N GLU A 391 11.58 -13.25 -4.84
CA GLU A 391 12.12 -12.17 -5.66
C GLU A 391 12.44 -10.93 -4.82
N GLN A 392 11.60 -10.56 -3.85
CA GLN A 392 11.90 -9.44 -2.94
C GLN A 392 13.13 -9.70 -2.05
N ILE A 393 13.32 -10.93 -1.61
CA ILE A 393 14.52 -11.35 -0.86
C ILE A 393 15.76 -11.19 -1.72
N ILE A 394 15.70 -11.60 -2.99
CA ILE A 394 16.79 -11.44 -3.96
C ILE A 394 17.08 -9.94 -4.15
N GLY A 395 16.05 -9.09 -4.23
CA GLY A 395 16.20 -7.63 -4.29
C GLY A 395 16.89 -7.05 -3.07
N THR A 396 16.46 -7.44 -1.86
CA THR A 396 17.11 -7.03 -0.62
C THR A 396 18.58 -7.46 -0.61
N ALA A 397 18.87 -8.71 -0.98
CA ALA A 397 20.23 -9.22 -1.05
C ALA A 397 21.09 -8.41 -2.02
N LYS A 398 20.56 -8.12 -3.22
CA LYS A 398 21.23 -7.32 -4.25
C LYS A 398 21.49 -5.90 -3.78
N ASN A 399 20.53 -5.26 -3.11
CA ASN A 399 20.68 -3.90 -2.58
C ASN A 399 21.74 -3.84 -1.48
N GLU A 400 21.73 -4.78 -0.54
CA GLU A 400 22.77 -4.85 0.50
C GLU A 400 24.14 -5.20 -0.08
N PHE A 401 24.21 -6.10 -1.07
CA PHE A 401 25.44 -6.39 -1.79
C PHE A 401 26.00 -5.15 -2.49
N ASN A 402 25.15 -4.39 -3.20
CA ASN A 402 25.56 -3.17 -3.90
C ASN A 402 26.12 -2.11 -2.95
N LYS A 403 25.57 -1.96 -1.73
CA LYS A 403 26.15 -1.07 -0.70
C LYS A 403 27.57 -1.49 -0.33
N THR A 404 27.81 -2.79 -0.25
CA THR A 404 29.13 -3.35 0.10
C THR A 404 30.09 -3.43 -1.09
N LYS A 405 29.58 -3.37 -2.33
CA LYS A 405 30.40 -3.40 -3.55
C LYS A 405 31.40 -2.26 -3.58
N LYS A 406 30.95 -1.02 -3.28
CA LYS A 406 31.83 0.15 -3.19
C LYS A 406 32.92 -0.03 -2.14
N ILE A 407 32.60 -0.67 -1.01
CA ILE A 407 33.58 -0.95 0.05
C ILE A 407 34.64 -1.93 -0.48
N ASN A 408 34.22 -3.00 -1.17
CA ASN A 408 35.16 -3.95 -1.78
C ASN A 408 36.02 -3.29 -2.87
N GLU A 409 35.45 -2.44 -3.72
CA GLU A 409 36.18 -1.71 -4.76
C GLU A 409 37.28 -0.83 -4.15
N ILE A 410 36.95 -0.05 -3.12
CA ILE A 410 37.92 0.78 -2.39
C ILE A 410 39.03 -0.08 -1.76
N ILE A 411 38.66 -1.22 -1.14
CA ILE A 411 39.65 -2.12 -0.54
C ILE A 411 40.56 -2.72 -1.61
N ASP A 412 39.99 -3.14 -2.74
CA ASP A 412 40.73 -3.74 -3.86
C ASP A 412 41.72 -2.73 -4.46
N GLU A 413 41.29 -1.48 -4.67
CA GLU A 413 42.15 -0.38 -5.14
C GLU A 413 43.33 -0.14 -4.18
N ASN A 414 43.07 -0.04 -2.88
CA ASN A 414 44.13 0.21 -1.90
C ASN A 414 45.10 -0.98 -1.75
N LEU A 415 44.59 -2.22 -1.73
CA LEU A 415 45.44 -3.40 -1.62
C LEU A 415 46.33 -3.61 -2.85
N ASN A 416 45.92 -3.12 -4.02
CA ASN A 416 46.70 -3.23 -5.26
C ASN A 416 47.91 -2.29 -5.31
N VAL A 417 47.91 -1.23 -4.50
CA VAL A 417 49.04 -0.28 -4.40
C VAL A 417 50.07 -0.72 -3.35
N LEU A 418 49.70 -1.61 -2.44
CA LEU A 418 50.58 -2.09 -1.38
C LEU A 418 51.53 -3.19 -1.90
N PRO A 419 52.80 -3.23 -1.44
CA PRO A 419 53.79 -4.25 -1.83
C PRO A 419 53.54 -5.57 -1.07
N ILE A 420 52.35 -6.14 -1.23
CA ILE A 420 51.91 -7.38 -0.59
C ILE A 420 51.55 -8.44 -1.64
N SER A 421 51.80 -9.70 -1.31
CA SER A 421 51.47 -10.84 -2.17
C SER A 421 49.95 -11.04 -2.32
N GLU A 422 49.52 -11.72 -3.39
CA GLU A 422 48.10 -12.09 -3.57
C GLU A 422 47.56 -12.94 -2.41
N ALA A 423 48.39 -13.79 -1.80
CA ALA A 423 48.00 -14.57 -0.63
C ALA A 423 47.67 -13.65 0.56
N GLN A 424 48.48 -12.62 0.81
CA GLN A 424 48.23 -11.63 1.86
C GLN A 424 47.00 -10.77 1.55
N LYS A 425 46.76 -10.41 0.28
CA LYS A 425 45.51 -9.72 -0.13
C LYS A 425 44.28 -10.58 0.15
N ILE A 426 44.33 -11.89 -0.13
CA ILE A 426 43.22 -12.81 0.15
C ILE A 426 42.96 -12.92 1.65
N ASP A 427 44.02 -13.08 2.45
CA ASP A 427 43.90 -13.20 3.89
C ASP A 427 43.32 -11.93 4.54
N PHE A 428 43.77 -10.75 4.10
CA PHE A 428 43.21 -9.47 4.52
C PHE A 428 41.73 -9.31 4.15
N LYS A 429 41.33 -9.76 2.96
CA LYS A 429 39.92 -9.68 2.50
C LYS A 429 39.01 -10.66 3.23
N LYS A 430 39.53 -11.74 3.81
CA LYS A 430 38.74 -12.80 4.45
C LYS A 430 37.82 -12.29 5.58
N PRO A 431 38.31 -11.61 6.64
CA PRO A 431 37.45 -11.10 7.71
C PRO A 431 36.43 -10.07 7.20
N ILE A 432 36.78 -9.29 6.17
CA ILE A 432 35.88 -8.30 5.57
C ILE A 432 34.75 -8.99 4.81
N LYS A 433 35.07 -10.00 3.99
CA LYS A 433 34.07 -10.81 3.29
C LYS A 433 33.13 -11.52 4.27
N GLU A 434 33.65 -12.04 5.38
CA GLU A 434 32.85 -12.63 6.44
C GLU A 434 31.93 -11.61 7.12
N HIS A 435 32.44 -10.41 7.43
CA HIS A 435 31.65 -9.32 7.99
C HIS A 435 30.53 -8.86 7.03
N ILE A 436 30.85 -8.65 5.75
CA ILE A 436 29.87 -8.32 4.69
C ILE A 436 28.79 -9.40 4.61
N ARG A 437 29.19 -10.68 4.52
CA ARG A 437 28.26 -11.81 4.44
C ARG A 437 27.36 -11.89 5.69
N SER A 438 27.92 -11.64 6.87
CA SER A 438 27.18 -11.60 8.13
C SER A 438 26.15 -10.46 8.14
N ASN A 439 26.53 -9.26 7.69
CA ASN A 439 25.63 -8.11 7.60
C ASN A 439 24.50 -8.34 6.59
N ILE A 440 24.81 -8.88 5.41
CA ILE A 440 23.79 -9.26 4.41
C ILE A 440 22.84 -10.31 5.00
N LYS A 441 23.36 -11.37 5.64
CA LYS A 441 22.53 -12.39 6.31
C LYS A 441 21.63 -11.74 7.37
N LYS A 442 22.18 -10.86 8.21
CA LYS A 442 21.44 -10.14 9.26
C LYS A 442 20.33 -9.28 8.65
N ALA A 443 20.63 -8.49 7.62
CA ALA A 443 19.65 -7.64 6.93
C ALA A 443 18.55 -8.47 6.26
N LEU A 444 18.90 -9.60 5.62
CA LEU A 444 17.92 -10.50 5.02
C LEU A 444 16.98 -11.09 6.07
N LEU A 445 17.50 -11.48 7.22
CA LEU A 445 16.68 -11.98 8.33
C LEU A 445 15.80 -10.87 8.90
N THR A 446 16.37 -9.74 9.32
CA THR A 446 15.58 -8.69 9.98
C THR A 446 14.49 -8.11 9.08
N LYS A 447 14.78 -7.91 7.78
CA LYS A 447 13.84 -7.29 6.83
C LYS A 447 12.80 -8.25 6.28
N ASN A 448 13.12 -9.54 6.07
CA ASN A 448 12.20 -10.49 5.41
C ASN A 448 11.52 -11.47 6.38
N LEU A 449 12.03 -11.68 7.58
CA LEU A 449 11.41 -12.58 8.57
C LEU A 449 9.97 -12.18 8.93
N PRO A 450 9.63 -10.88 9.09
CA PRO A 450 8.24 -10.48 9.34
C PRO A 450 7.27 -10.94 8.25
N ILE A 451 7.71 -10.97 7.00
CA ILE A 451 6.89 -11.39 5.86
C ILE A 451 6.53 -12.87 5.97
N PHE A 452 7.52 -13.72 6.24
CA PHE A 452 7.30 -15.15 6.41
C PHE A 452 6.45 -15.45 7.64
N LYS A 453 6.61 -14.70 8.73
CA LYS A 453 5.71 -14.77 9.89
C LYS A 453 4.28 -14.51 9.46
N ASN A 454 4.02 -13.45 8.70
CA ASN A 454 2.69 -13.12 8.21
C ASN A 454 2.10 -14.22 7.32
N ILE A 455 2.90 -14.88 6.47
CA ILE A 455 2.41 -16.05 5.71
C ILE A 455 1.98 -17.17 6.65
N LEU A 456 2.81 -17.52 7.65
CA LEU A 456 2.46 -18.57 8.60
C LEU A 456 1.14 -18.24 9.32
N TRP A 457 0.96 -16.99 9.73
CA TRP A 457 -0.24 -16.51 10.41
C TRP A 457 -1.47 -16.50 9.53
N ALA A 458 -1.36 -16.07 8.28
CA ALA A 458 -2.45 -16.11 7.32
C ALA A 458 -2.88 -17.56 7.04
N VAL A 459 -1.91 -18.47 6.88
CA VAL A 459 -2.18 -19.90 6.68
C VAL A 459 -2.80 -20.50 7.93
N LEU A 460 -2.29 -20.24 9.14
CA LEU A 460 -2.88 -20.73 10.38
C LEU A 460 -4.32 -20.24 10.54
N ARG A 461 -4.55 -18.93 10.35
CA ARG A 461 -5.88 -18.31 10.44
C ARG A 461 -6.87 -18.94 9.47
N TYR A 462 -6.44 -19.24 8.23
CA TYR A 462 -7.29 -19.88 7.23
C TYR A 462 -7.78 -21.29 7.64
N HIS A 463 -6.99 -21.99 8.45
CA HIS A 463 -7.33 -23.35 8.93
C HIS A 463 -8.16 -23.36 10.21
N LEU A 464 -8.19 -22.26 10.96
CA LEU A 464 -9.00 -22.14 12.16
C LEU A 464 -10.43 -21.71 11.79
N ASN A 465 -11.41 -22.16 12.56
CA ASN A 465 -12.77 -21.65 12.44
C ASN A 465 -12.81 -20.16 12.82
N GLU A 466 -13.59 -19.36 12.09
CA GLU A 466 -13.61 -17.89 12.19
C GLU A 466 -13.93 -17.35 13.58
N LYS A 467 -14.59 -18.13 14.45
CA LYS A 467 -14.87 -17.74 15.85
C LYS A 467 -13.64 -17.79 16.76
N TYR A 468 -12.57 -18.46 16.34
CA TYR A 468 -11.36 -18.61 17.12
C TYR A 468 -10.30 -17.61 16.69
N HIS A 469 -9.62 -17.07 17.68
CA HIS A 469 -8.48 -16.16 17.51
C HIS A 469 -7.24 -16.82 18.10
N PHE A 470 -6.05 -16.38 17.72
CA PHE A 470 -4.83 -16.88 18.32
C PHE A 470 -3.90 -15.75 18.71
N ASP A 471 -3.11 -16.01 19.73
CA ASP A 471 -2.03 -15.13 20.18
C ASP A 471 -0.78 -15.97 20.45
N ILE A 472 0.39 -15.37 20.25
CA ILE A 472 1.68 -16.02 20.41
C ILE A 472 2.18 -15.69 21.80
N ASN A 473 2.40 -16.71 22.62
CA ASN A 473 2.90 -16.50 23.96
C ASN A 473 4.37 -16.03 23.89
N ASN A 474 4.57 -14.74 24.12
CA ASN A 474 5.77 -14.01 23.74
C ASN A 474 6.67 -13.65 24.94
N HIS A 475 6.46 -14.24 26.11
CA HIS A 475 7.18 -13.84 27.35
C HIS A 475 8.71 -14.10 27.36
N ASN A 476 9.30 -14.73 26.33
CA ASN A 476 10.71 -15.16 26.30
C ASN A 476 11.60 -14.52 25.21
N PHE A 477 11.24 -13.34 24.67
CA PHE A 477 11.99 -12.65 23.59
C PHE A 477 13.51 -12.46 23.84
N GLY A 478 13.98 -12.52 25.09
CA GLY A 478 15.39 -12.33 25.42
C GLY A 478 16.33 -13.50 25.09
N LYS A 479 15.83 -14.72 24.88
CA LYS A 479 16.70 -15.93 24.81
C LYS A 479 17.01 -16.43 23.39
N TYR A 480 16.04 -16.42 22.48
CA TYR A 480 16.21 -16.91 21.11
C TYR A 480 15.08 -16.44 20.18
N ASP A 481 15.34 -16.42 18.87
CA ASP A 481 14.32 -16.19 17.85
C ASP A 481 13.33 -17.36 17.81
N TYR A 482 12.05 -17.10 18.10
CA TYR A 482 11.01 -18.12 18.08
C TYR A 482 10.49 -18.46 16.67
N PHE A 483 11.17 -17.99 15.62
CA PHE A 483 10.75 -18.23 14.24
C PHE A 483 11.93 -18.64 13.38
N GLY A 484 11.73 -19.69 12.59
CA GLY A 484 12.75 -20.25 11.70
C GLY A 484 12.24 -20.33 10.27
N VAL A 485 13.13 -20.06 9.32
CA VAL A 485 12.83 -20.13 7.88
C VAL A 485 13.88 -20.97 7.18
N LYS A 486 13.45 -21.80 6.23
CA LYS A 486 14.28 -22.41 5.21
C LYS A 486 13.69 -22.07 3.85
N VAL A 487 14.42 -21.30 3.04
CA VAL A 487 14.00 -20.87 1.70
C VAL A 487 15.24 -20.61 0.84
N ALA A 488 15.31 -21.15 -0.38
CA ALA A 488 16.33 -20.81 -1.39
C ALA A 488 17.77 -20.62 -0.86
N GLY A 489 18.29 -21.57 -0.08
CA GLY A 489 19.64 -21.52 0.51
C GLY A 489 19.76 -20.74 1.83
N LEU A 490 18.81 -19.86 2.16
CA LEU A 490 18.66 -19.28 3.50
C LEU A 490 18.07 -20.32 4.45
N ASN A 491 18.84 -20.72 5.47
CA ASN A 491 18.42 -21.75 6.44
C ASN A 491 18.77 -21.38 7.90
N PRO A 492 18.34 -20.21 8.42
CA PRO A 492 18.45 -19.89 9.85
C PRO A 492 17.66 -20.86 10.73
N LEU A 493 16.71 -21.62 10.16
CA LEU A 493 15.84 -22.53 10.91
C LEU A 493 16.63 -23.52 11.79
N LYS A 494 17.65 -24.17 11.24
CA LYS A 494 18.44 -25.17 11.98
C LYS A 494 19.18 -24.52 13.15
N GLU A 495 19.88 -23.43 12.87
CA GLU A 495 20.65 -22.66 13.85
C GLU A 495 19.75 -22.14 14.97
N ASN A 496 18.60 -21.54 14.64
CA ASN A 496 17.67 -20.98 15.61
C ASN A 496 17.05 -22.05 16.51
N LEU A 497 16.65 -23.19 15.92
CA LEU A 497 16.04 -24.27 16.68
C LEU A 497 17.05 -24.98 17.60
N ASP A 498 18.26 -25.25 17.11
CA ASP A 498 19.31 -25.86 17.93
C ASP A 498 19.71 -24.93 19.09
N LYS A 499 19.83 -23.61 18.84
CA LYS A 499 20.06 -22.61 19.90
C LYS A 499 18.92 -22.55 20.91
N ALA A 500 17.66 -22.60 20.45
CA ALA A 500 16.50 -22.62 21.33
C ALA A 500 16.50 -23.84 22.26
N ILE A 501 16.77 -25.03 21.72
CA ILE A 501 16.86 -26.28 22.51
C ILE A 501 18.02 -26.24 23.52
N ALA A 502 19.16 -25.67 23.12
CA ALA A 502 20.34 -25.59 23.98
C ALA A 502 20.16 -24.58 25.13
N SER A 503 19.43 -23.49 24.90
CA SER A 503 19.20 -22.41 25.88
C SER A 503 17.97 -22.62 26.76
N GLU A 504 17.09 -23.57 26.43
CA GLU A 504 15.89 -23.85 27.19
C GLU A 504 16.19 -24.65 28.47
N LYS A 505 15.66 -24.15 29.59
CA LYS A 505 15.84 -24.75 30.93
C LYS A 505 14.63 -25.58 31.36
N ASP A 506 13.44 -25.20 30.89
CA ASP A 506 12.21 -25.94 31.15
C ASP A 506 12.24 -27.28 30.37
N ILE A 507 12.15 -28.40 31.11
CA ILE A 507 12.28 -29.75 30.55
C ILE A 507 11.13 -30.07 29.61
N ASP A 508 9.90 -29.69 29.97
CA ASP A 508 8.71 -29.92 29.15
C ASP A 508 8.80 -29.11 27.85
N ARG A 509 9.24 -27.86 27.95
CA ARG A 509 9.45 -27.03 26.79
C ARG A 509 10.56 -27.53 25.88
N LYS A 510 11.66 -28.01 26.46
CA LYS A 510 12.76 -28.63 25.70
C LYS A 510 12.28 -29.90 25.00
N HIS A 511 11.38 -30.66 25.60
CA HIS A 511 10.74 -31.84 25.00
C HIS A 511 9.88 -31.45 23.79
N GLU A 512 9.03 -30.42 23.90
CA GLU A 512 8.24 -29.86 22.79
C GLU A 512 9.13 -29.39 21.62
N LEU A 513 10.21 -28.67 21.91
CA LEU A 513 11.15 -28.20 20.89
C LEU A 513 11.86 -29.35 20.16
N ASN A 514 12.19 -30.43 20.87
CA ASN A 514 12.77 -31.64 20.27
C ASN A 514 11.76 -32.39 19.38
N GLN A 515 10.48 -32.41 19.75
CA GLN A 515 9.40 -32.91 18.88
C GLN A 515 9.33 -32.10 17.57
N LEU A 516 9.36 -30.77 17.69
CA LEU A 516 9.31 -29.86 16.56
C LEU A 516 10.51 -30.07 15.62
N LYS A 517 11.71 -30.27 16.18
CA LYS A 517 12.96 -30.59 15.45
C LYS A 517 12.84 -31.79 14.54
N LYS A 518 12.22 -32.90 14.98
CA LYS A 518 11.98 -34.07 14.13
C LYS A 518 11.18 -33.72 12.87
N SER A 519 10.24 -32.79 13.00
CA SER A 519 9.35 -32.39 11.92
C SER A 519 9.98 -31.34 11.01
N ALA A 520 10.71 -30.40 11.58
CA ALA A 520 11.41 -29.35 10.86
C ALA A 520 12.58 -29.90 10.01
N TYR A 521 13.29 -30.91 10.50
CA TYR A 521 14.48 -31.46 9.82
C TYR A 521 14.16 -32.53 8.78
N ARG A 522 12.90 -32.98 8.73
CA ARG A 522 12.46 -33.90 7.68
C ARG A 522 12.68 -33.26 6.32
N LYS A 523 13.37 -33.98 5.42
CA LYS A 523 13.66 -33.52 4.06
C LYS A 523 12.36 -33.10 3.36
N PHE A 524 12.33 -31.85 2.93
CA PHE A 524 11.27 -31.25 2.13
C PHE A 524 11.93 -30.33 1.11
N ASP A 525 11.52 -30.50 -0.15
CA ASP A 525 11.98 -29.70 -1.27
C ASP A 525 11.02 -28.52 -1.46
N GLY A 526 11.39 -27.37 -0.90
CA GLY A 526 10.58 -26.17 -0.87
C GLY A 526 10.82 -25.33 0.39
N THR A 527 9.87 -24.44 0.68
CA THR A 527 9.94 -23.54 1.82
C THR A 527 9.46 -24.25 3.09
N VAL A 528 10.19 -24.05 4.19
CA VAL A 528 9.80 -24.52 5.53
C VAL A 528 9.82 -23.35 6.49
N LEU A 529 8.69 -23.08 7.13
CA LEU A 529 8.52 -22.06 8.16
C LEU A 529 8.19 -22.76 9.48
N ILE A 530 8.78 -22.31 10.58
CA ILE A 530 8.49 -22.84 11.91
C ILE A 530 8.22 -21.71 12.89
N CYS A 531 7.20 -21.88 13.73
CA CYS A 531 7.05 -21.14 14.97
C CYS A 531 7.43 -22.05 16.11
N LEU A 532 8.45 -21.63 16.87
CA LEU A 532 8.88 -22.28 18.08
C LEU A 532 7.88 -22.01 19.19
N SER A 533 7.46 -20.76 19.40
CA SER A 533 6.58 -20.33 20.52
C SER A 533 5.25 -21.09 20.62
N ARG A 534 4.78 -21.27 21.86
CA ARG A 534 3.41 -21.74 22.11
C ARG A 534 2.41 -20.72 21.60
N ILE A 535 1.34 -21.19 20.97
CA ILE A 535 0.27 -20.37 20.42
C ILE A 535 -1.02 -20.68 21.19
N LYS A 536 -1.57 -19.68 21.87
CA LYS A 536 -2.85 -19.83 22.57
C LYS A 536 -4.00 -19.56 21.61
N ILE A 537 -5.04 -20.39 21.67
CA ILE A 537 -6.27 -20.21 20.90
C ILE A 537 -7.39 -19.74 21.84
N TYR A 538 -8.06 -18.67 21.43
CA TYR A 538 -9.11 -18.00 22.17
C TYR A 538 -10.46 -18.10 21.46
N ASN A 539 -11.52 -18.12 22.25
CA ASN A 539 -12.88 -17.85 21.80
C ASN A 539 -13.42 -16.64 22.57
N TYR A 540 -13.47 -15.47 21.93
CA TYR A 540 -13.92 -14.22 22.55
C TYR A 540 -15.42 -14.15 22.83
N SER A 541 -16.21 -15.12 22.37
CA SER A 541 -17.64 -15.25 22.76
C SER A 541 -17.83 -15.80 24.17
N LEU A 542 -16.76 -16.29 24.82
CA LEU A 542 -16.79 -16.82 26.19
C LEU A 542 -16.33 -15.77 27.21
N ALA A 543 -16.71 -15.99 28.48
CA ALA A 543 -16.26 -15.20 29.62
C ALA A 543 -14.70 -15.22 29.73
N PRO A 544 -14.06 -14.13 30.21
CA PRO A 544 -12.60 -13.98 30.20
C PRO A 544 -11.79 -15.18 30.71
N ASP A 545 -12.24 -15.81 31.79
CA ASP A 545 -11.66 -17.01 32.42
C ASP A 545 -11.76 -18.27 31.56
N LYS A 546 -12.73 -18.33 30.65
CA LYS A 546 -13.00 -19.47 29.75
C LYS A 546 -12.63 -19.19 28.29
N ARG A 547 -12.01 -18.04 28.01
CA ARG A 547 -11.63 -17.67 26.63
C ARG A 547 -10.58 -18.59 26.04
N ILE A 548 -9.63 -19.07 26.85
CA ILE A 548 -8.56 -19.96 26.38
C ILE A 548 -9.15 -21.35 26.14
N VAL A 549 -9.16 -21.77 24.88
CA VAL A 549 -9.72 -23.06 24.45
C VAL A 549 -8.65 -24.16 24.50
N THR A 550 -7.47 -23.85 23.96
CA THR A 550 -6.32 -24.75 23.86
C THR A 550 -5.07 -23.95 23.54
N ASP A 551 -3.92 -24.58 23.63
CA ASP A 551 -2.65 -24.14 23.10
C ASP A 551 -2.14 -25.09 22.00
N ILE A 552 -1.15 -24.61 21.25
CA ILE A 552 -0.37 -25.35 20.25
C ILE A 552 1.10 -25.16 20.64
N ASP A 553 1.85 -26.25 20.84
CA ASP A 553 3.22 -26.17 21.34
C ASP A 553 4.22 -25.64 20.32
N GLY A 554 3.92 -25.87 19.04
CA GLY A 554 4.69 -25.35 17.92
C GLY A 554 4.02 -25.62 16.59
N VAL A 555 4.41 -24.87 15.57
CA VAL A 555 3.83 -24.97 14.22
C VAL A 555 4.92 -25.14 13.18
N VAL A 556 4.69 -26.05 12.22
CA VAL A 556 5.53 -26.21 11.03
C VAL A 556 4.68 -26.07 9.78
N LEU A 557 5.04 -25.15 8.89
CA LEU A 557 4.44 -24.99 7.58
C LEU A 557 5.48 -25.33 6.51
N LYS A 558 5.11 -26.21 5.57
CA LYS A 558 5.93 -26.60 4.43
C LYS A 558 5.13 -26.39 3.16
N PHE A 559 5.71 -25.77 2.15
CA PHE A 559 5.01 -25.59 0.87
C PHE A 559 5.95 -25.54 -0.33
N ASN A 560 5.45 -26.07 -1.44
CA ASN A 560 6.05 -25.99 -2.77
C ASN A 560 4.94 -26.01 -3.83
N HIS A 561 5.30 -26.11 -5.11
CA HIS A 561 4.33 -26.11 -6.22
C HIS A 561 3.40 -27.34 -6.25
N LYS A 562 3.70 -28.41 -5.51
CA LYS A 562 2.93 -29.67 -5.47
C LYS A 562 2.00 -29.74 -4.27
N GLU A 563 2.46 -29.27 -3.12
CA GLU A 563 1.75 -29.44 -1.85
C GLU A 563 2.02 -28.35 -0.83
N LEU A 564 1.07 -28.20 0.09
CA LEU A 564 1.19 -27.45 1.33
C LEU A 564 0.87 -28.37 2.51
N ILE A 565 1.71 -28.33 3.54
CA ILE A 565 1.58 -29.11 4.76
C ILE A 565 1.64 -28.16 5.94
N LEU A 566 0.59 -28.15 6.75
CA LEU A 566 0.56 -27.49 8.06
C LEU A 566 0.57 -28.56 9.15
N GLU A 567 1.52 -28.45 10.09
CA GLU A 567 1.66 -29.35 11.22
C GLU A 567 1.51 -28.56 12.53
N LEU A 568 0.53 -28.91 13.36
CA LEU A 568 0.29 -28.32 14.68
C LEU A 568 0.69 -29.36 15.74
N HIS A 569 1.68 -29.05 16.56
CA HIS A 569 2.29 -30.00 17.50
C HIS A 569 1.64 -29.93 18.87
N GLU A 570 1.45 -31.12 19.46
CA GLU A 570 1.07 -31.33 20.85
C GLU A 570 2.09 -32.31 21.46
N GLY A 571 2.94 -31.80 22.33
CA GLY A 571 3.96 -32.54 23.06
C GLY A 571 3.48 -32.93 24.44
N LYS A 572 3.82 -34.13 24.90
CA LYS A 572 3.55 -34.57 26.26
C LYS A 572 4.80 -35.21 26.82
N ASN A 573 5.26 -34.73 27.97
CA ASN A 573 6.35 -35.32 28.73
C ASN A 573 5.77 -36.27 29.79
N THR A 574 5.12 -37.35 29.35
CA THR A 574 4.48 -38.34 30.22
C THR A 574 4.96 -39.75 29.88
N ALA A 575 4.58 -40.76 30.68
CA ALA A 575 4.89 -42.15 30.39
C ALA A 575 4.24 -42.67 29.09
N LYS A 576 3.13 -42.08 28.65
CA LYS A 576 2.39 -42.46 27.44
C LYS A 576 2.16 -41.24 26.54
N PRO A 577 3.23 -40.60 26.06
CA PRO A 577 3.19 -39.25 25.51
C PRO A 577 2.28 -39.14 24.27
N VAL A 578 2.30 -40.15 23.41
CA VAL A 578 1.48 -40.22 22.20
C VAL A 578 -0.01 -40.31 22.54
N LYS A 579 -0.39 -41.21 23.46
CA LYS A 579 -1.80 -41.43 23.84
C LYS A 579 -2.41 -40.16 24.44
N ASP A 580 -1.67 -39.51 25.33
CA ASP A 580 -2.13 -38.32 26.03
C ASP A 580 -2.26 -37.13 25.06
N ALA A 581 -1.31 -36.97 24.14
CA ALA A 581 -1.38 -35.93 23.10
C ALA A 581 -2.56 -36.15 22.14
N ILE A 582 -2.82 -37.39 21.71
CA ILE A 582 -3.98 -37.70 20.86
C ILE A 582 -5.31 -37.37 21.58
N LYS A 583 -5.40 -37.67 22.88
CA LYS A 583 -6.58 -37.35 23.69
C LYS A 583 -6.83 -35.84 23.71
N ASP A 584 -5.80 -35.04 23.97
CA ASP A 584 -5.92 -33.57 24.03
C ASP A 584 -6.22 -32.96 22.66
N ILE A 585 -5.57 -33.44 21.60
CA ILE A 585 -5.87 -33.04 20.22
C ILE A 585 -7.35 -33.27 19.91
N ASN A 586 -7.89 -34.46 20.16
CA ASN A 586 -9.29 -34.77 19.86
C ASN A 586 -10.28 -33.96 20.71
N ALA A 587 -9.95 -33.78 22.00
CA ALA A 587 -10.83 -33.09 22.94
C ALA A 587 -10.89 -31.58 22.69
N LYS A 588 -9.78 -30.96 22.28
CA LYS A 588 -9.61 -29.50 22.23
C LYS A 588 -9.20 -29.01 20.83
N LEU A 589 -7.98 -29.30 20.38
CA LEU A 589 -7.38 -28.67 19.20
C LEU A 589 -8.12 -29.01 17.89
N PHE A 590 -8.57 -30.25 17.71
CA PHE A 590 -9.30 -30.66 16.51
C PHE A 590 -10.62 -29.88 16.34
N LYS A 591 -11.26 -29.46 17.44
CA LYS A 591 -12.49 -28.66 17.43
C LYS A 591 -12.25 -27.20 17.02
N THR A 592 -11.00 -26.74 16.96
CA THR A 592 -10.66 -25.38 16.51
C THR A 592 -10.48 -25.28 15.00
N ILE A 593 -10.22 -26.41 14.34
CA ILE A 593 -10.05 -26.48 12.89
C ILE A 593 -11.39 -26.27 12.18
N ASP A 594 -11.37 -25.46 11.12
CA ASP A 594 -12.54 -25.22 10.29
C ASP A 594 -12.95 -26.50 9.55
N LYS A 595 -14.25 -26.85 9.63
CA LYS A 595 -14.83 -28.04 8.98
C LYS A 595 -14.65 -28.05 7.46
N LYS A 596 -14.44 -26.88 6.83
CA LYS A 596 -14.17 -26.78 5.38
C LYS A 596 -12.81 -27.36 4.98
N ILE A 597 -11.89 -27.51 5.95
CA ILE A 597 -10.55 -28.02 5.70
C ILE A 597 -10.60 -29.54 5.54
N LYS A 598 -10.16 -30.01 4.37
CA LYS A 598 -10.00 -31.44 4.08
C LYS A 598 -8.57 -31.90 4.34
N GLY A 599 -8.39 -33.22 4.47
CA GLY A 599 -7.05 -33.82 4.58
C GLY A 599 -6.38 -33.66 5.95
N VAL A 600 -7.17 -33.37 6.99
CA VAL A 600 -6.73 -33.31 8.38
C VAL A 600 -6.53 -34.74 8.90
N LYS A 601 -5.35 -35.05 9.45
CA LYS A 601 -5.04 -36.33 10.09
C LYS A 601 -4.29 -36.10 11.39
N ILE A 602 -4.46 -36.98 12.37
CA ILE A 602 -3.57 -37.01 13.53
C ILE A 602 -2.41 -37.94 13.21
N LYS A 603 -1.18 -37.52 13.51
CA LYS A 603 0.03 -38.33 13.35
C LYS A 603 0.79 -38.40 14.66
N GLU A 604 1.24 -39.60 14.97
CA GLU A 604 2.10 -39.84 16.12
C GLU A 604 3.51 -39.30 15.87
N VAL A 605 4.14 -38.81 16.94
CA VAL A 605 5.56 -38.50 16.97
C VAL A 605 6.19 -39.35 18.08
N PRO A 606 6.75 -40.53 17.73
CA PRO A 606 7.21 -41.50 18.72
C PRO A 606 8.14 -40.89 19.76
N ASN A 607 7.87 -41.18 21.03
CA ASN A 607 8.53 -40.69 22.24
C ASN A 607 8.30 -39.21 22.59
N TYR A 608 7.49 -38.47 21.84
CA TYR A 608 7.28 -37.04 22.09
C TYR A 608 5.82 -36.63 22.25
N GLY A 609 4.91 -37.20 21.47
CA GLY A 609 3.50 -36.79 21.47
C GLY A 609 2.81 -37.07 20.14
N ALA A 610 1.96 -36.14 19.71
CA ALA A 610 1.23 -36.23 18.46
C ALA A 610 1.13 -34.87 17.78
N LYS A 611 0.59 -34.85 16.55
CA LYS A 611 0.36 -33.60 15.81
C LYS A 611 -0.84 -33.70 14.90
N ILE A 612 -1.52 -32.58 14.70
CA ILE A 612 -2.44 -32.42 13.58
C ILE A 612 -1.60 -32.19 12.32
N TYR A 613 -1.85 -32.99 11.30
CA TYR A 613 -1.20 -32.95 9.99
C TYR A 613 -2.26 -32.63 8.92
N ILE A 614 -2.20 -31.43 8.37
CA ILE A 614 -3.10 -30.96 7.31
C ILE A 614 -2.32 -30.88 6.01
N ARG A 615 -2.79 -31.58 4.97
CA ARG A 615 -2.10 -31.64 3.66
C ARG A 615 -3.03 -31.23 2.53
N HIS A 616 -2.65 -30.19 1.81
CA HIS A 616 -3.27 -29.75 0.56
C HIS A 616 -2.39 -30.17 -0.61
N LYS A 617 -2.92 -31.03 -1.48
CA LYS A 617 -2.27 -31.41 -2.75
C LYS A 617 -2.92 -30.65 -3.90
N LYS A 618 -2.11 -30.30 -4.89
CA LYS A 618 -2.57 -29.72 -6.16
C LYS A 618 -3.51 -30.68 -6.89
#